data_AF-A0A2H5ZHD3-F1
#
_entry.id   AF-A0A2H5ZHD3-F1
#
_cell.length_a   1.000
_cell.length_b   1.000
_cell.length_c   1.000
_cell.angle_alpha   90.00
_cell.angle_beta   90.00
_cell.angle_gamma   90.00
#
_symmetry.space_group_name_H-M   'P 1'
#
loop_
_entity.id
_entity.type
_entity.pdbx_description
1 polymer ?
#
loop_
_entity_poly.entity_id
_entity_poly.type
_entity_poly.pdbx_seq_one_letter_code
_entity_poly.pdbx_strand_id
1 'polypeptide(L)'
;MAQRRSANQRPTKSFAASRLEPLELTLEERAELNLIAQESPQNIARRAQAVLLWARGATLGQIAGDLQVHRSTVRRWIHRFTQRRIAGLGPEDAGRRRSLVDSNIRDAIVRIAMSHPRSLGEPFDNWSLRRLQSHVLRRGLVKHLSVESVRQVLRGVPLPSDLWQRKRTSPLTLSPEQRAALEQLLERAKPEVGRRARIVLAHANGLQEAEIAAAVGMAPSSVRYWLRRFRLQGFIGIQAPRKPMRPTRFTPEIRRNILSLASRRPAECGVPRHQWSLRTLRSVLVQRGVVNDISIQHLRRILGEAGLQVGRKPLPAKH
;
A
#
# COMPACT_ATOMS: atom_id res chain seq x y z
N MET A 1 -36.53 -9.78 49.99
CA MET A 1 -35.73 -10.48 48.97
C MET A 1 -34.86 -9.47 48.24
N ALA A 2 -33.60 -9.42 48.64
CA ALA A 2 -32.57 -8.59 48.04
C ALA A 2 -31.89 -9.37 46.91
N GLN A 3 -31.66 -8.76 45.75
CA GLN A 3 -30.54 -9.14 44.89
C GLN A 3 -30.05 -7.94 44.06
N ARG A 4 -28.92 -7.44 44.55
CA ARG A 4 -27.97 -6.44 44.08
C ARG A 4 -27.77 -6.40 42.56
N ARG A 5 -27.98 -5.22 41.97
CA ARG A 5 -27.36 -4.83 40.68
C ARG A 5 -25.91 -4.39 40.96
N SER A 6 -24.95 -5.27 40.70
CA SER A 6 -23.52 -4.93 40.77
C SER A 6 -23.13 -3.98 39.64
N ALA A 7 -22.56 -2.85 40.06
CA ALA A 7 -21.97 -1.82 39.24
C ALA A 7 -20.78 -2.36 38.43
N ASN A 8 -20.76 -2.11 37.13
CA ASN A 8 -19.57 -2.27 36.31
C ASN A 8 -18.93 -0.89 36.08
N GLN A 9 -18.40 -0.31 37.16
CA GLN A 9 -17.48 0.82 37.05
C GLN A 9 -16.12 0.26 36.64
N ARG A 10 -15.72 0.53 35.39
CA ARG A 10 -14.34 0.32 34.93
C ARG A 10 -13.41 1.07 35.90
N PRO A 11 -12.28 0.48 36.34
CA PRO A 11 -11.34 1.21 37.18
C PRO A 11 -10.71 2.31 36.33
N THR A 12 -11.27 3.51 36.42
CA THR A 12 -10.53 4.73 36.13
C THR A 12 -9.30 4.66 37.00
N LYS A 13 -8.11 4.57 36.40
CA LYS A 13 -6.84 4.76 37.09
C LYS A 13 -6.82 6.18 37.64
N SER A 14 -7.48 6.35 38.78
CA SER A 14 -7.34 7.48 39.67
C SER A 14 -5.86 7.50 40.01
N PHE A 15 -5.12 8.45 39.43
CA PHE A 15 -3.91 8.94 40.06
C PHE A 15 -4.36 9.71 41.30
N ALA A 16 -4.90 8.98 42.28
CA ALA A 16 -5.11 9.50 43.60
C ALA A 16 -3.78 10.12 44.01
N ALA A 17 -3.84 11.35 44.50
CA ALA A 17 -2.70 12.10 44.96
C ALA A 17 -2.12 11.43 46.22
N SER A 18 -1.49 10.27 46.05
CA SER A 18 -0.66 9.67 47.09
C SER A 18 0.49 10.65 47.29
N ARG A 19 0.48 11.33 48.44
CA ARG A 19 1.62 12.10 48.92
C ARG A 19 2.82 11.15 48.88
N LEU A 20 3.84 11.52 48.09
CA LEU A 20 5.08 10.74 48.08
C LEU A 20 5.74 11.00 49.44
N GLU A 21 5.80 9.97 50.26
CA GLU A 21 6.45 10.04 51.57
C GLU A 21 7.98 10.17 51.41
N PRO A 22 8.68 10.74 52.41
CA PRO A 22 10.14 10.74 52.45
C PRO A 22 10.67 9.32 52.30
N LEU A 23 11.62 9.12 51.39
CA LEU A 23 12.17 7.81 51.08
C LEU A 23 13.47 7.59 51.86
N GLU A 24 13.47 6.64 52.78
CA GLU A 24 14.69 6.14 53.41
C GLU A 24 15.31 5.03 52.54
N LEU A 25 16.58 5.23 52.17
CA LEU A 25 17.39 4.26 51.43
C LEU A 25 18.32 3.55 52.42
N THR A 26 18.41 2.23 52.32
CA THR A 26 19.45 1.49 53.05
C THR A 26 20.84 1.82 52.49
N LEU A 27 21.90 1.54 53.26
CA LEU A 27 23.28 1.74 52.80
C LEU A 27 23.58 0.93 51.53
N GLU A 28 23.09 -0.31 51.47
CA GLU A 28 23.20 -1.19 50.30
C GLU A 28 22.44 -0.63 49.08
N GLU A 29 21.17 -0.23 49.26
CA GLU A 29 20.37 0.36 48.18
C GLU A 29 21.01 1.64 47.64
N ARG A 30 21.60 2.46 48.53
CA ARG A 30 22.28 3.70 48.15
C ARG A 30 23.58 3.43 47.38
N ALA A 31 24.34 2.41 47.77
CA ALA A 31 25.54 1.98 47.04
C ALA A 31 25.18 1.47 45.64
N GLU A 32 24.16 0.61 45.54
CA GLU A 32 23.71 0.05 44.26
C GLU A 32 23.11 1.12 43.33
N LEU A 33 22.35 2.07 43.87
CA LEU A 33 21.85 3.22 43.11
C LEU A 33 22.97 4.11 42.57
N ASN A 34 24.04 4.31 43.34
CA ASN A 34 25.20 5.08 42.87
C ASN A 34 25.92 4.35 41.73
N LEU A 35 26.09 3.03 41.84
CA LEU A 35 26.67 2.21 40.78
C LEU A 35 25.83 2.28 39.50
N ILE A 36 24.51 2.09 39.60
CA ILE A 36 23.57 2.20 38.48
C ILE A 36 23.61 3.61 37.86
N ALA A 37 23.72 4.65 38.67
CA ALA A 37 23.81 6.02 38.17
C ALA A 37 25.09 6.31 37.36
N GLN A 38 26.16 5.54 37.56
CA GLN A 38 27.45 5.70 36.88
C GLN A 38 27.61 4.76 35.67
N GLU A 39 27.23 3.50 35.83
CA GLU A 39 27.58 2.44 34.85
C GLU A 39 26.44 2.06 33.91
N SER A 40 25.20 2.46 34.21
CA SER A 40 24.04 2.07 33.40
C SER A 40 23.76 3.02 32.22
N PRO A 41 23.06 2.54 31.18
CA PRO A 41 22.55 3.39 30.10
C PRO A 41 21.79 4.61 30.62
N GLN A 42 21.90 5.74 29.90
CA GLN A 42 21.44 7.07 30.35
C GLN A 42 19.98 7.10 30.84
N ASN A 43 19.10 6.28 30.26
CA ASN A 43 17.70 6.16 30.65
C ASN A 43 17.49 5.49 32.03
N ILE A 44 18.38 4.61 32.46
CA ILE A 44 18.35 3.95 33.77
C ILE A 44 19.14 4.79 34.78
N ALA A 45 20.30 5.32 34.38
CA ALA A 45 21.11 6.20 35.21
C ALA A 45 20.32 7.43 35.70
N ARG A 46 19.57 8.10 34.82
CA ARG A 46 18.70 9.24 35.20
C ARG A 46 17.61 8.84 36.22
N ARG A 47 17.13 7.61 36.20
CA ARG A 47 16.12 7.13 37.16
C ARG A 47 16.74 6.91 38.53
N ALA A 48 17.93 6.30 38.57
CA ALA A 48 18.69 6.12 39.80
C ALA A 48 19.05 7.47 40.44
N GLN A 49 19.51 8.43 39.63
CA GLN A 49 19.78 9.80 40.08
C GLN A 49 18.54 10.49 40.65
N ALA A 50 17.36 10.33 40.02
CA ALA A 50 16.11 10.88 40.52
C ALA A 50 15.75 10.34 41.92
N VAL A 51 15.98 9.04 42.17
CA VAL A 51 15.72 8.40 43.47
C VAL A 51 16.72 8.87 44.52
N LEU A 52 18.01 8.97 44.17
CA LEU A 52 19.06 9.48 45.06
C LEU A 52 18.81 10.94 45.48
N LEU A 53 18.39 11.80 44.55
CA LEU A 53 18.06 13.19 44.84
C LEU A 53 16.80 13.31 45.71
N TRP A 54 15.78 12.49 45.45
CA TRP A 54 14.57 12.43 46.28
C TRP A 54 14.88 12.02 47.73
N ALA A 55 15.73 11.00 47.92
CA ALA A 55 16.16 10.55 49.24
C ALA A 55 17.01 11.59 50.01
N ARG A 56 17.61 12.55 49.30
CA ARG A 56 18.30 13.71 49.91
C ARG A 56 17.34 14.86 50.27
N GLY A 57 16.04 14.69 50.06
CA GLY A 57 15.02 15.71 50.32
C GLY A 57 14.80 16.70 49.19
N ALA A 58 15.34 16.47 47.98
CA ALA A 58 15.08 17.35 46.85
C ALA A 58 13.61 17.29 46.40
N THR A 59 13.06 18.43 46.00
CA THR A 59 11.68 18.49 45.49
C THR A 59 11.58 17.89 44.08
N LEU A 60 10.38 17.41 43.71
CA LEU A 60 10.12 16.92 42.35
C LEU A 60 10.45 17.95 41.24
N GLY A 61 10.35 19.24 41.55
CA GLY A 61 10.66 20.33 40.61
C GLY A 61 12.16 20.50 40.40
N GLN A 62 12.94 20.48 41.48
CA GLN A 62 14.41 20.53 41.42
C GLN A 62 14.97 19.33 40.65
N ILE A 63 14.52 18.12 40.99
CA ILE A 63 14.95 16.89 40.30
C ILE A 63 14.59 16.91 38.81
N ALA A 64 13.41 17.43 38.47
CA ALA A 64 12.98 17.59 37.08
C ALA A 64 13.87 18.56 36.31
N GLY A 65 14.28 19.67 36.93
CA GLY A 65 15.22 20.63 36.37
C GLY A 65 16.61 20.03 36.15
N ASP A 66 17.18 19.42 37.19
CA ASP A 66 18.53 18.84 37.17
C ASP A 66 18.67 17.73 36.11
N LEU A 67 17.63 16.93 35.93
CA LEU A 67 17.63 15.79 35.01
C LEU A 67 17.01 16.11 33.63
N GLN A 68 16.56 17.35 33.41
CA GLN A 68 15.87 17.81 32.20
C GLN A 68 14.70 16.90 31.78
N VAL A 69 13.84 16.53 32.73
CA VAL A 69 12.64 15.70 32.48
C VAL A 69 11.40 16.30 33.10
N HIS A 70 10.22 15.91 32.61
CA HIS A 70 8.97 16.43 33.16
C HIS A 70 8.71 15.93 34.60
N ARG A 71 8.17 16.80 35.46
CA ARG A 71 7.83 16.50 36.86
C ARG A 71 6.99 15.22 37.04
N SER A 72 6.06 14.94 36.13
CA SER A 72 5.23 13.72 36.18
C SER A 72 6.03 12.44 35.93
N THR A 73 7.12 12.53 35.17
CA THR A 73 8.04 11.41 34.90
C THR A 73 8.84 11.08 36.15
N VAL A 74 9.40 12.09 36.82
CA VAL A 74 10.12 11.94 38.10
C VAL A 74 9.20 11.31 39.16
N ARG A 75 7.98 11.82 39.30
CA ARG A 75 6.96 11.25 40.20
C ARG A 75 6.71 9.76 39.90
N ARG A 76 6.63 9.37 38.63
CA ARG A 76 6.42 7.96 38.21
C ARG A 76 7.63 7.08 38.53
N TRP A 77 8.85 7.61 38.44
CA TRP A 77 10.06 6.87 38.80
C TRP A 77 10.14 6.63 40.30
N ILE A 78 9.94 7.67 41.12
CA ILE A 78 9.93 7.55 42.59
C ILE A 78 8.83 6.60 43.05
N HIS A 79 7.62 6.74 42.52
CA HIS A 79 6.50 5.85 42.87
C HIS A 79 6.78 4.38 42.54
N ARG A 80 7.45 4.11 41.40
CA ARG A 80 7.85 2.74 41.06
C ARG A 80 8.93 2.21 41.98
N PHE A 81 9.91 3.05 42.32
CA PHE A 81 10.94 2.68 43.28
C PHE A 81 10.33 2.37 44.66
N THR A 82 9.36 3.16 45.13
CA THR A 82 8.67 2.87 46.40
C THR A 82 7.91 1.53 46.39
N GLN A 83 7.48 1.05 45.22
CA GLN A 83 6.73 -0.21 45.09
C GLN A 83 7.63 -1.43 44.83
N ARG A 84 8.74 -1.25 44.10
CA ARG A 84 9.55 -2.35 43.54
C ARG A 84 11.05 -2.22 43.84
N ARG A 85 11.45 -1.22 44.64
CA ARG A 85 12.86 -0.87 44.92
C ARG A 85 13.67 -0.81 43.63
N ILE A 86 14.86 -1.42 43.60
CA ILE A 86 15.80 -1.40 42.48
C ILE A 86 15.22 -2.03 41.21
N ALA A 87 14.41 -3.08 41.35
CA ALA A 87 13.68 -3.69 40.23
C ALA A 87 12.71 -2.70 39.53
N GLY A 88 12.31 -1.63 40.22
CA GLY A 88 11.49 -0.54 39.67
C GLY A 88 12.21 0.38 38.68
N LEU A 89 13.55 0.33 38.61
CA LEU A 89 14.38 1.17 37.72
C LEU A 89 14.50 0.61 36.30
N GLY A 90 14.22 -0.69 36.12
CA GLY A 90 14.31 -1.42 34.86
C GLY A 90 13.48 -0.81 33.72
N PRO A 91 13.73 -1.22 32.46
CA PRO A 91 13.11 -0.64 31.26
C PRO A 91 11.61 -0.46 31.47
N GLU A 92 11.09 0.72 31.07
CA GLU A 92 9.65 0.93 31.15
C GLU A 92 8.97 -0.23 30.42
N ASP A 93 7.94 -0.82 31.04
CA ASP A 93 6.87 -1.47 30.29
C ASP A 93 6.27 -0.36 29.41
N ALA A 94 6.96 -0.04 28.32
CA ALA A 94 6.47 0.80 27.25
C ALA A 94 5.32 -0.01 26.70
N GLY A 95 4.14 0.19 27.32
CA GLY A 95 2.98 -0.68 27.18
C GLY A 95 2.91 -1.09 25.73
N ARG A 96 3.15 -2.39 25.50
CA ARG A 96 3.38 -3.00 24.20
C ARG A 96 2.58 -2.22 23.16
N ARG A 97 3.24 -1.58 22.17
CA ARG A 97 2.56 -0.79 21.12
C ARG A 97 1.28 -1.52 20.78
N ARG A 98 0.11 -0.90 21.00
CA ARG A 98 -1.19 -1.57 20.82
C ARG A 98 -1.15 -2.20 19.44
N SER A 99 -1.08 -3.53 19.39
CA SER A 99 -1.14 -4.24 18.12
C SER A 99 -2.52 -3.93 17.55
N LEU A 100 -2.57 -3.47 16.30
CA LEU A 100 -3.82 -3.30 15.57
C LEU A 100 -4.64 -4.59 15.55
N VAL A 101 -3.96 -5.74 15.68
CA VAL A 101 -4.53 -7.06 15.85
C VAL A 101 -4.20 -7.53 17.27
N ASP A 102 -5.13 -7.31 18.20
CA ASP A 102 -5.05 -7.94 19.52
C ASP A 102 -5.32 -9.45 19.43
N SER A 103 -5.07 -10.21 20.50
CA SER A 103 -5.24 -11.68 20.52
C SER A 103 -6.62 -12.12 20.01
N ASN A 104 -7.69 -11.47 20.45
CA ASN A 104 -9.06 -11.79 20.03
C ASN A 104 -9.28 -11.59 18.52
N ILE A 105 -8.69 -10.53 17.95
CA ILE A 105 -8.79 -10.26 16.50
C ILE A 105 -7.95 -11.28 15.73
N ARG A 106 -6.78 -11.66 16.26
CA ARG A 106 -5.94 -12.71 15.70
C ARG A 106 -6.72 -14.02 15.57
N ASP A 107 -7.35 -14.44 16.65
CA ASP A 107 -8.11 -15.69 16.70
C ASP A 107 -9.33 -15.65 15.76
N ALA A 108 -9.99 -14.50 15.66
CA ALA A 108 -11.06 -14.30 14.69
C ALA A 108 -10.56 -14.43 13.23
N ILE A 109 -9.41 -13.84 12.91
CA ILE A 109 -8.79 -13.95 11.57
C ILE A 109 -8.39 -15.40 11.27
N VAL A 110 -7.79 -16.10 12.24
CA VAL A 110 -7.40 -17.51 12.11
C VAL A 110 -8.62 -18.40 11.88
N ARG A 111 -9.70 -18.21 12.63
CA ARG A 111 -10.96 -18.96 12.45
C ARG A 111 -11.55 -18.75 11.04
N ILE A 112 -11.52 -17.51 10.53
CA ILE A 112 -11.96 -17.22 9.16
C ILE A 112 -11.06 -17.93 8.15
N ALA A 113 -9.74 -17.90 8.36
CA ALA A 113 -8.75 -18.53 7.49
C ALA A 113 -8.90 -20.06 7.40
N MET A 114 -9.44 -20.70 8.45
CA MET A 114 -9.75 -22.14 8.48
C MET A 114 -11.12 -22.49 7.89
N SER A 115 -12.00 -21.50 7.68
CA SER A 115 -13.36 -21.72 7.17
C SER A 115 -13.40 -21.61 5.64
N HIS A 116 -14.27 -22.38 4.99
CA HIS A 116 -14.44 -22.30 3.54
C HIS A 116 -15.07 -20.95 3.13
N PRO A 117 -14.51 -20.17 2.17
CA PRO A 117 -15.05 -18.84 1.89
C PRO A 117 -16.53 -18.82 1.46
N ARG A 118 -17.05 -19.90 0.83
CA ARG A 118 -18.48 -20.00 0.47
C ARG A 118 -19.40 -20.02 1.69
N SER A 119 -19.02 -20.68 2.78
CA SER A 119 -19.83 -20.68 4.00
C SER A 119 -19.86 -19.30 4.67
N LEU A 120 -18.93 -18.42 4.28
CA LEU A 120 -18.86 -17.03 4.73
C LEU A 120 -19.43 -16.04 3.70
N GLY A 121 -20.12 -16.52 2.66
CA GLY A 121 -20.79 -15.69 1.66
C GLY A 121 -19.88 -15.11 0.57
N GLU A 122 -18.67 -15.64 0.39
CA GLU A 122 -17.77 -15.19 -0.68
C GLU A 122 -18.02 -15.94 -2.00
N PRO A 123 -17.84 -15.27 -3.16
CA PRO A 123 -18.10 -15.86 -4.48
C PRO A 123 -16.96 -16.78 -4.97
N PHE A 124 -16.05 -17.18 -4.10
CA PHE A 124 -14.87 -17.96 -4.45
C PHE A 124 -14.66 -19.14 -3.51
N ASP A 125 -13.97 -20.18 -3.99
CA ASP A 125 -13.78 -21.41 -3.22
C ASP A 125 -12.53 -21.36 -2.32
N ASN A 126 -11.54 -20.52 -2.66
CA ASN A 126 -10.19 -20.60 -2.06
C ASN A 126 -9.73 -19.25 -1.52
N TRP A 127 -9.02 -19.27 -0.40
CA TRP A 127 -8.37 -18.12 0.21
C TRP A 127 -7.10 -17.70 -0.53
N SER A 128 -6.83 -16.40 -0.44
CA SER A 128 -5.52 -15.81 -0.66
C SER A 128 -5.34 -14.74 0.40
N LEU A 129 -4.10 -14.33 0.69
CA LEU A 129 -3.84 -13.30 1.71
C LEU A 129 -4.65 -12.02 1.45
N ARG A 130 -4.78 -11.61 0.19
CA ARG A 130 -5.58 -10.44 -0.22
C ARG A 130 -7.08 -10.67 -0.09
N ARG A 131 -7.57 -11.87 -0.41
CA ARG A 131 -8.99 -12.22 -0.24
C ARG A 131 -9.38 -12.22 1.24
N LEU A 132 -8.55 -12.84 2.08
CA LEU A 132 -8.77 -12.85 3.52
C LEU A 132 -8.72 -11.44 4.10
N GLN A 133 -7.72 -10.63 3.72
CA GLN A 133 -7.65 -9.22 4.09
C GLN A 133 -8.94 -8.47 3.71
N SER A 134 -9.42 -8.63 2.48
CA SER A 134 -10.62 -7.96 1.98
C SER A 134 -11.88 -8.39 2.72
N HIS A 135 -12.00 -9.69 3.04
CA HIS A 135 -13.09 -10.21 3.86
C HIS A 135 -13.06 -9.64 5.27
N VAL A 136 -11.89 -9.64 5.92
CA VAL A 136 -11.70 -9.13 7.30
C VAL A 136 -12.01 -7.62 7.39
N LEU A 137 -11.61 -6.84 6.39
CA LEU A 137 -11.94 -5.41 6.30
C LEU A 137 -13.45 -5.19 6.08
N ARG A 138 -14.09 -5.97 5.19
CA ARG A 138 -15.55 -5.88 4.95
C ARG A 138 -16.37 -6.26 6.19
N ARG A 139 -15.90 -7.23 6.97
CA ARG A 139 -16.54 -7.64 8.23
C ARG A 139 -16.33 -6.63 9.36
N GLY A 140 -15.49 -5.60 9.16
CA GLY A 140 -15.27 -4.53 10.14
C GLY A 140 -14.45 -4.94 11.36
N LEU A 141 -13.71 -6.05 11.31
CA LEU A 141 -12.89 -6.53 12.43
C LEU A 141 -11.72 -5.58 12.74
N VAL A 142 -11.23 -4.87 11.73
CA VAL A 142 -10.15 -3.87 11.83
C VAL A 142 -10.35 -2.79 10.77
N LYS A 143 -10.04 -1.54 11.12
CA LYS A 143 -10.12 -0.39 10.19
C LYS A 143 -9.06 -0.43 9.09
N HIS A 144 -7.85 -0.89 9.45
CA HIS A 144 -6.73 -1.03 8.55
C HIS A 144 -5.99 -2.34 8.84
N LEU A 145 -5.73 -3.11 7.79
CA LEU A 145 -4.99 -4.36 7.88
C LEU A 145 -4.14 -4.49 6.62
N SER A 146 -2.82 -4.63 6.78
CA SER A 146 -1.93 -4.86 5.65
C SER A 146 -1.90 -6.35 5.27
N VAL A 147 -1.54 -6.67 4.03
CA VAL A 147 -1.33 -8.07 3.59
C VAL A 147 -0.24 -8.74 4.43
N GLU A 148 0.81 -8.01 4.80
CA GLU A 148 1.88 -8.52 5.64
C GLU A 148 1.40 -8.81 7.07
N SER A 149 0.54 -7.96 7.62
CA SER A 149 -0.10 -8.21 8.92
C SER A 149 -0.92 -9.50 8.90
N VAL A 150 -1.67 -9.76 7.82
CA VAL A 150 -2.38 -11.04 7.64
C VAL A 150 -1.38 -12.21 7.60
N ARG A 151 -0.28 -12.07 6.85
CA ARG A 151 0.76 -13.11 6.79
C ARG A 151 1.36 -13.39 8.17
N GLN A 152 1.70 -12.35 8.94
CA GLN A 152 2.24 -12.50 10.29
C GLN A 152 1.24 -13.15 11.25
N VAL A 153 -0.04 -12.80 11.15
CA VAL A 153 -1.12 -13.41 11.96
C VAL A 153 -1.20 -14.91 11.72
N LEU A 154 -1.11 -15.33 10.45
CA LEU A 154 -1.22 -16.73 10.02
C LEU A 154 0.10 -17.53 10.11
N ARG A 155 1.21 -16.89 10.47
CA ARG A 155 2.51 -17.56 10.52
C ARG A 155 2.49 -18.63 11.62
N GLY A 156 2.84 -19.86 11.25
CA GLY A 156 2.86 -21.03 12.15
C GLY A 156 1.49 -21.68 12.39
N VAL A 157 0.43 -21.21 11.72
CA VAL A 157 -0.90 -21.82 11.80
C VAL A 157 -1.01 -22.94 10.75
N PRO A 158 -1.46 -24.16 11.12
CA PRO A 158 -1.70 -25.23 10.17
C PRO A 158 -2.98 -24.94 9.36
N LEU A 159 -2.81 -24.29 8.21
CA LEU A 159 -3.93 -23.94 7.34
C LEU A 159 -4.31 -25.11 6.41
N PRO A 160 -5.62 -25.34 6.17
CA PRO A 160 -6.06 -26.35 5.21
C PRO A 160 -5.53 -26.07 3.79
N SER A 161 -4.76 -27.02 3.24
CA SER A 161 -4.10 -26.86 1.94
C SER A 161 -5.10 -26.70 0.79
N ASP A 162 -6.21 -27.41 0.84
CA ASP A 162 -7.32 -27.35 -0.12
C ASP A 162 -7.92 -25.93 -0.25
N LEU A 163 -8.06 -25.23 0.87
CA LEU A 163 -8.60 -23.87 0.91
C LEU A 163 -7.59 -22.82 0.45
N TRP A 164 -6.28 -23.06 0.62
CA TRP A 164 -5.22 -22.07 0.38
C TRP A 164 -4.41 -22.31 -0.90
N GLN A 165 -4.47 -23.52 -1.46
CA GLN A 165 -3.85 -23.81 -2.73
C GLN A 165 -4.68 -23.23 -3.87
N ARG A 166 -3.98 -22.73 -4.89
CA ARG A 166 -4.64 -22.30 -6.12
C ARG A 166 -4.98 -23.57 -6.93
N LYS A 167 -6.26 -23.84 -7.18
CA LYS A 167 -6.68 -24.88 -8.13
C LYS A 167 -5.89 -24.67 -9.43
N ARG A 168 -5.13 -25.69 -9.85
CA ARG A 168 -4.42 -25.67 -11.13
C ARG A 168 -5.46 -25.44 -12.22
N THR A 169 -5.14 -24.55 -13.16
CA THR A 169 -5.97 -24.36 -14.34
C THR A 169 -6.04 -25.69 -15.07
N SER A 170 -7.25 -26.25 -15.24
CA SER A 170 -7.43 -27.49 -15.98
C SER A 170 -6.76 -27.40 -17.35
N PRO A 171 -6.18 -28.51 -17.84
CA PRO A 171 -5.57 -28.55 -19.17
C PRO A 171 -6.58 -28.06 -20.20
N LEU A 172 -6.10 -27.27 -21.15
CA LEU A 172 -6.96 -26.72 -22.20
C LEU A 172 -7.09 -27.78 -23.30
N THR A 173 -8.18 -28.54 -23.28
CA THR A 173 -8.49 -29.48 -24.38
C THR A 173 -9.06 -28.68 -25.55
N LEU A 174 -8.40 -28.75 -26.72
CA LEU A 174 -8.87 -28.16 -27.96
C LEU A 174 -9.53 -29.24 -28.84
N SER A 175 -10.66 -28.92 -29.45
CA SER A 175 -11.22 -29.74 -30.54
C SER A 175 -10.27 -29.74 -31.76
N PRO A 176 -10.25 -30.81 -32.59
CA PRO A 176 -9.50 -30.83 -33.85
C PRO A 176 -9.77 -29.61 -34.74
N GLU A 177 -11.03 -29.17 -34.82
CA GLU A 177 -11.42 -27.97 -35.58
C GLU A 177 -10.81 -26.70 -35.01
N GLN A 178 -10.78 -26.58 -33.68
CA GLN A 178 -10.18 -25.43 -33.00
C GLN A 178 -8.66 -25.40 -33.18
N ARG A 179 -8.02 -26.58 -33.22
CA ARG A 179 -6.59 -26.71 -33.48
C ARG A 179 -6.26 -26.27 -34.90
N ALA A 180 -6.99 -26.78 -35.90
CA ALA A 180 -6.82 -26.38 -37.30
C ALA A 180 -7.03 -24.87 -37.50
N ALA A 181 -8.05 -24.28 -36.86
CA ALA A 181 -8.29 -22.84 -36.93
C ALA A 181 -7.17 -22.01 -36.28
N LEU A 182 -6.54 -22.49 -35.19
CA LEU A 182 -5.39 -21.83 -34.58
C LEU A 182 -4.13 -21.95 -35.44
N GLU A 183 -3.93 -23.10 -36.10
CA GLU A 183 -2.83 -23.32 -37.05
C GLU A 183 -2.98 -22.41 -38.28
N GLN A 184 -4.18 -22.30 -38.85
CA GLN A 184 -4.47 -21.36 -39.93
C GLN A 184 -4.25 -19.88 -39.52
N LEU A 185 -4.54 -19.53 -38.27
CA LEU A 185 -4.26 -18.21 -37.71
C LEU A 185 -2.75 -17.95 -37.54
N LEU A 186 -1.91 -18.97 -37.39
CA LEU A 186 -0.46 -18.77 -37.34
C LEU A 186 0.10 -18.35 -38.70
N GLU A 187 -0.47 -18.87 -39.79
CA GLU A 187 -0.02 -18.60 -41.15
C GLU A 187 -0.54 -17.27 -41.70
N ARG A 188 -1.82 -16.96 -41.46
CA ARG A 188 -2.52 -15.86 -42.15
C ARG A 188 -2.65 -14.58 -41.32
N ALA A 189 -2.41 -14.63 -40.02
CA ALA A 189 -2.69 -13.49 -39.14
C ALA A 189 -1.48 -12.57 -38.94
N LYS A 190 -1.75 -11.37 -38.42
CA LYS A 190 -0.73 -10.44 -37.96
C LYS A 190 0.19 -11.11 -36.91
N PRO A 191 1.48 -10.76 -36.84
CA PRO A 191 2.47 -11.42 -35.97
C PRO A 191 2.08 -11.40 -34.48
N GLU A 192 1.33 -10.40 -34.03
CA GLU A 192 0.79 -10.36 -32.67
C GLU A 192 -0.29 -11.42 -32.40
N VAL A 193 -1.19 -11.64 -33.36
CA VAL A 193 -2.27 -12.63 -33.22
C VAL A 193 -1.69 -14.04 -33.35
N GLY A 194 -0.74 -14.25 -34.27
CA GLY A 194 0.01 -15.51 -34.36
C GLY A 194 0.74 -15.86 -33.07
N ARG A 195 1.43 -14.90 -32.43
CA ARG A 195 2.04 -15.13 -31.10
C ARG A 195 1.03 -15.55 -30.03
N ARG A 196 -0.19 -15.00 -30.06
CA ARG A 196 -1.26 -15.37 -29.11
C ARG A 196 -1.83 -16.77 -29.41
N ALA A 197 -2.00 -17.12 -30.69
CA ALA A 197 -2.39 -18.46 -31.11
C ALA A 197 -1.36 -19.52 -30.70
N ARG A 198 -0.06 -19.20 -30.83
CA ARG A 198 1.05 -20.07 -30.38
C ARG A 198 1.00 -20.36 -28.88
N ILE A 199 0.65 -19.37 -28.05
CA ILE A 199 0.46 -19.56 -26.61
C ILE A 199 -0.64 -20.60 -26.33
N VAL A 200 -1.76 -20.50 -27.03
CA VAL A 200 -2.92 -21.39 -26.84
C VAL A 200 -2.58 -22.82 -27.29
N LEU A 201 -1.97 -22.98 -28.46
CA LEU A 201 -1.54 -24.28 -28.98
C LEU A 201 -0.49 -24.94 -28.09
N ALA A 202 0.53 -24.20 -27.66
CA ALA A 202 1.58 -24.74 -26.80
C ALA A 202 1.02 -25.23 -25.44
N HIS A 203 0.09 -24.47 -24.85
CA HIS A 203 -0.58 -24.89 -23.62
C HIS A 203 -1.51 -26.10 -23.84
N ALA A 204 -2.16 -26.21 -25.00
CA ALA A 204 -2.96 -27.39 -25.34
C ALA A 204 -2.11 -28.65 -25.57
N ASN A 205 -0.86 -28.48 -26.03
CA ASN A 205 0.13 -29.54 -26.16
C ASN A 205 0.79 -29.92 -24.81
N GLY A 206 0.36 -29.35 -23.70
CA GLY A 206 0.82 -29.71 -22.36
C GLY A 206 2.04 -28.94 -21.85
N LEU A 207 2.56 -27.95 -22.59
CA LEU A 207 3.66 -27.12 -22.10
C LEU A 207 3.21 -26.26 -20.93
N GLN A 208 4.12 -26.03 -19.98
CA GLN A 208 3.86 -25.19 -18.82
C GLN A 208 3.94 -23.70 -19.16
N GLU A 209 3.23 -22.86 -18.41
CA GLU A 209 3.18 -21.41 -18.64
C GLU A 209 4.58 -20.75 -18.69
N ALA A 210 5.53 -21.26 -17.90
CA ALA A 210 6.90 -20.76 -17.86
C ALA A 210 7.70 -21.11 -19.12
N GLU A 211 7.54 -22.32 -19.65
CA GLU A 211 8.18 -22.78 -20.88
C GLU A 211 7.63 -22.03 -22.08
N ILE A 212 6.31 -21.85 -22.14
CA ILE A 212 5.63 -21.07 -23.17
C ILE A 212 6.10 -19.61 -23.13
N ALA A 213 6.23 -19.04 -21.93
CA ALA A 213 6.71 -17.68 -21.73
C ALA A 213 8.13 -17.49 -22.30
N ALA A 214 9.02 -18.44 -22.02
CA ALA A 214 10.38 -18.44 -22.58
C ALA A 214 10.37 -18.58 -24.11
N ALA A 215 9.61 -19.54 -24.65
CA ALA A 215 9.55 -19.81 -26.09
C ALA A 215 8.94 -18.67 -26.92
N VAL A 216 7.97 -17.93 -26.37
CA VAL A 216 7.30 -16.81 -27.05
C VAL A 216 7.97 -15.47 -26.74
N GLY A 217 8.90 -15.42 -25.78
CA GLY A 217 9.57 -14.17 -25.35
C GLY A 217 8.63 -13.23 -24.60
N MET A 218 7.76 -13.75 -23.74
CA MET A 218 6.77 -12.97 -22.98
C MET A 218 6.83 -13.26 -21.48
N ALA A 219 6.33 -12.33 -20.65
CA ALA A 219 6.17 -12.59 -19.23
C ALA A 219 5.11 -13.69 -18.95
N PRO A 220 5.30 -14.56 -17.95
CA PRO A 220 4.30 -15.58 -17.56
C PRO A 220 2.92 -15.00 -17.21
N SER A 221 2.84 -13.75 -16.75
CA SER A 221 1.59 -13.03 -16.54
C SER A 221 0.82 -12.77 -17.84
N SER A 222 1.51 -12.51 -18.95
CA SER A 222 0.92 -12.30 -20.27
C SER A 222 0.39 -13.60 -20.88
N VAL A 223 1.14 -14.70 -20.72
CA VAL A 223 0.70 -16.05 -21.11
C VAL A 223 -0.61 -16.40 -20.40
N ARG A 224 -0.65 -16.27 -19.07
CA ARG A 224 -1.87 -16.44 -18.26
C ARG A 224 -3.04 -15.58 -18.72
N TYR A 225 -2.76 -14.33 -19.04
CA TYR A 225 -3.78 -13.41 -19.52
C TYR A 225 -4.41 -13.90 -20.82
N TRP A 226 -3.61 -14.29 -21.81
CA TRP A 226 -4.13 -14.75 -23.10
C TRP A 226 -4.84 -16.10 -23.00
N LEU A 227 -4.32 -17.04 -22.21
CA LEU A 227 -5.02 -18.30 -21.94
C LEU A 227 -6.37 -18.09 -21.26
N ARG A 228 -6.44 -17.18 -20.28
CA ARG A 228 -7.72 -16.80 -19.65
C ARG A 228 -8.66 -16.14 -20.65
N ARG A 229 -8.16 -15.25 -21.51
CA ARG A 229 -8.97 -14.59 -22.54
C ARG A 229 -9.52 -15.58 -23.55
N PHE A 230 -8.72 -16.54 -24.01
CA PHE A 230 -9.17 -17.61 -24.90
C PHE A 230 -10.25 -18.48 -24.23
N ARG A 231 -10.06 -18.90 -22.97
CA ARG A 231 -11.08 -19.67 -22.24
C ARG A 231 -12.42 -18.94 -22.10
N LEU A 232 -12.40 -17.61 -21.97
CA LEU A 232 -13.61 -16.81 -21.76
C LEU A 232 -14.26 -16.32 -23.06
N GLN A 233 -13.49 -16.13 -24.13
CA GLN A 233 -13.93 -15.42 -25.35
C GLN A 233 -13.55 -16.15 -26.65
N GLY A 234 -12.95 -17.34 -26.56
CA GLY A 234 -12.47 -18.12 -27.70
C GLY A 234 -11.54 -17.34 -28.62
N PHE A 235 -11.73 -17.53 -29.92
CA PHE A 235 -10.95 -16.88 -30.99
C PHE A 235 -11.08 -15.35 -31.01
N ILE A 236 -12.26 -14.82 -30.67
CA ILE A 236 -12.48 -13.37 -30.58
C ILE A 236 -11.53 -12.77 -29.52
N GLY A 237 -11.32 -13.49 -28.42
CA GLY A 237 -10.47 -13.06 -27.32
C GLY A 237 -9.00 -12.91 -27.67
N ILE A 238 -8.47 -13.72 -28.60
CA ILE A 238 -7.07 -13.68 -29.02
C ILE A 238 -6.83 -12.72 -30.20
N GLN A 239 -7.83 -12.56 -31.07
CA GLN A 239 -7.75 -11.64 -32.22
C GLN A 239 -7.91 -10.18 -31.79
N ALA A 240 -8.79 -9.91 -30.81
CA ALA A 240 -9.03 -8.56 -30.33
C ALA A 240 -7.75 -7.91 -29.77
N PRO A 241 -7.45 -6.65 -30.12
CA PRO A 241 -6.31 -5.95 -29.54
C PRO A 241 -6.51 -5.78 -28.03
N ARG A 242 -5.40 -5.72 -27.29
CA ARG A 242 -5.44 -5.36 -25.87
C ARG A 242 -6.00 -3.93 -25.77
N LYS A 243 -7.13 -3.75 -25.09
CA LYS A 243 -7.65 -2.42 -24.79
C LYS A 243 -6.59 -1.67 -23.97
N PRO A 244 -6.16 -0.46 -24.35
CA PRO A 244 -5.22 0.31 -23.56
C PRO A 244 -5.81 0.53 -22.17
N MET A 245 -5.07 0.12 -21.13
CA MET A 245 -5.56 0.19 -19.75
C MET A 245 -5.64 1.62 -19.22
N ARG A 246 -4.91 2.54 -19.84
CA ARG A 246 -4.96 3.97 -19.53
C ARG A 246 -5.63 4.68 -20.70
N PRO A 247 -6.70 5.47 -20.48
CA PRO A 247 -7.23 6.31 -21.53
C PRO A 247 -6.10 7.22 -22.03
N THR A 248 -5.88 7.20 -23.34
CA THR A 248 -4.89 8.07 -23.98
C THR A 248 -5.33 9.51 -23.74
N ARG A 249 -4.56 10.28 -22.95
CA ARG A 249 -4.89 11.67 -22.60
C ARG A 249 -5.08 12.58 -23.83
N PHE A 250 -4.43 12.25 -24.94
CA PHE A 250 -4.59 12.93 -26.24
C PHE A 250 -5.14 11.92 -27.26
N THR A 251 -6.47 11.74 -27.25
CA THR A 251 -7.16 10.91 -28.24
C THR A 251 -6.96 11.46 -29.66
N PRO A 252 -7.17 10.64 -30.70
CA PRO A 252 -7.13 11.13 -32.08
C PRO A 252 -8.08 12.30 -32.33
N GLU A 253 -9.23 12.32 -31.65
CA GLU A 253 -10.20 13.40 -31.69
C GLU A 253 -9.67 14.70 -31.09
N ILE A 254 -9.07 14.63 -29.88
CA ILE A 254 -8.42 15.79 -29.25
C ILE A 254 -7.30 16.34 -30.15
N ARG A 255 -6.50 15.46 -30.78
CA ARG A 255 -5.46 15.88 -31.74
C ARG A 255 -6.05 16.61 -32.94
N ARG A 256 -7.14 16.11 -33.53
CA ARG A 256 -7.83 16.80 -34.64
C ARG A 256 -8.34 18.18 -34.22
N ASN A 257 -8.90 18.30 -33.02
CA ASN A 257 -9.37 19.58 -32.50
C ASN A 257 -8.23 20.57 -32.27
N ILE A 258 -7.07 20.10 -31.77
CA ILE A 258 -5.85 20.91 -31.64
C ILE A 258 -5.39 21.42 -33.02
N LEU A 259 -5.35 20.55 -34.03
CA LEU A 259 -4.90 20.90 -35.38
C LEU A 259 -5.88 21.84 -36.09
N SER A 260 -7.18 21.61 -35.93
CA SER A 260 -8.24 22.48 -36.46
C SER A 260 -8.13 23.90 -35.91
N LEU A 261 -7.89 24.03 -34.59
CA LEU A 261 -7.69 25.34 -33.96
C LEU A 261 -6.37 26.00 -34.36
N ALA A 262 -5.29 25.22 -34.49
CA ALA A 262 -4.01 25.73 -34.95
C ALA A 262 -4.04 26.26 -36.40
N SER A 263 -4.98 25.77 -37.22
CA SER A 263 -5.14 26.16 -38.63
C SER A 263 -5.95 27.44 -38.83
N ARG A 264 -6.70 27.90 -37.80
CA ARG A 264 -7.46 29.17 -37.85
C ARG A 264 -6.58 30.38 -37.56
N ARG A 265 -7.00 31.59 -37.91
CA ARG A 265 -6.26 32.81 -37.52
C ARG A 265 -6.45 33.09 -36.02
N PRO A 266 -5.42 33.56 -35.28
CA PRO A 266 -5.58 33.86 -33.86
C PRO A 266 -6.64 34.93 -33.57
N ALA A 267 -6.85 35.88 -34.50
CA ALA A 267 -7.88 36.91 -34.42
C ALA A 267 -9.31 36.30 -34.36
N GLU A 268 -9.60 35.26 -35.14
CA GLU A 268 -10.87 34.51 -35.09
C GLU A 268 -11.07 33.75 -33.77
N CYS A 269 -9.98 33.60 -33.01
CA CYS A 269 -9.98 32.93 -31.72
C CYS A 269 -9.97 33.89 -30.52
N GLY A 270 -10.14 35.20 -30.74
CA GLY A 270 -10.17 36.21 -29.68
C GLY A 270 -8.79 36.61 -29.16
N VAL A 271 -7.73 36.34 -29.93
CA VAL A 271 -6.36 36.73 -29.59
C VAL A 271 -5.94 37.91 -30.48
N PRO A 272 -5.50 39.05 -29.91
CA PRO A 272 -5.05 40.22 -30.68
C PRO A 272 -3.63 40.00 -31.23
N ARG A 273 -3.44 38.97 -32.07
CA ARG A 273 -2.18 38.65 -32.74
C ARG A 273 -2.41 38.17 -34.16
N HIS A 274 -1.50 38.53 -35.07
CA HIS A 274 -1.53 38.08 -36.46
C HIS A 274 -1.04 36.64 -36.66
N GLN A 275 -0.27 36.08 -35.72
CA GLN A 275 0.28 34.73 -35.79
C GLN A 275 0.16 34.01 -34.44
N TRP A 276 0.00 32.68 -34.49
CA TRP A 276 0.02 31.87 -33.28
C TRP A 276 1.41 31.88 -32.64
N SER A 277 1.44 31.95 -31.32
CA SER A 277 2.59 31.48 -30.54
C SER A 277 2.18 30.19 -29.83
N LEU A 278 3.13 29.27 -29.58
CA LEU A 278 2.82 28.01 -28.88
C LEU A 278 2.19 28.25 -27.49
N ARG A 279 2.59 29.34 -26.80
CA ARG A 279 2.01 29.75 -25.51
C ARG A 279 0.56 30.21 -25.67
N THR A 280 0.29 30.98 -26.71
CA THR A 280 -1.05 31.51 -26.97
C THR A 280 -2.01 30.43 -27.46
N LEU A 281 -1.54 29.54 -28.34
CA LEU A 281 -2.31 28.38 -28.78
C LEU A 281 -2.65 27.46 -27.61
N ARG A 282 -1.68 27.17 -26.72
CA ARG A 282 -1.95 26.43 -25.47
C ARG A 282 -3.02 27.13 -24.62
N SER A 283 -2.93 28.44 -24.43
CA SER A 283 -3.89 29.21 -23.63
C SER A 283 -5.32 29.05 -24.16
N VAL A 284 -5.50 29.19 -25.48
CA VAL A 284 -6.81 29.04 -26.13
C VAL A 284 -7.32 27.60 -26.07
N LEU A 285 -6.43 26.60 -26.20
CA LEU A 285 -6.81 25.17 -26.09
C LEU A 285 -7.31 24.81 -24.70
N VAL A 286 -6.70 25.37 -23.65
CA VAL A 286 -7.14 25.18 -22.25
C VAL A 286 -8.43 25.97 -21.99
N GLN A 287 -8.51 27.22 -22.44
CA GLN A 287 -9.70 28.06 -22.26
C GLN A 287 -10.94 27.50 -22.95
N ARG A 288 -10.80 26.85 -24.11
CA ARG A 288 -11.89 26.21 -24.85
C ARG A 288 -12.19 24.78 -24.38
N GLY A 289 -11.50 24.28 -23.36
CA GLY A 289 -11.73 22.95 -22.79
C GLY A 289 -11.33 21.78 -23.70
N VAL A 290 -10.54 22.03 -24.76
CA VAL A 290 -10.07 20.96 -25.66
C VAL A 290 -9.08 20.03 -24.96
N VAL A 291 -8.29 20.60 -24.03
CA VAL A 291 -7.35 19.87 -23.16
C VAL A 291 -7.33 20.51 -21.78
N ASN A 292 -7.27 19.70 -20.72
CA ASN A 292 -7.13 20.21 -19.34
C ASN A 292 -5.74 20.83 -19.10
N ASP A 293 -4.69 20.20 -19.63
CA ASP A 293 -3.32 20.72 -19.62
C ASP A 293 -2.49 20.05 -20.72
N ILE A 294 -1.58 20.81 -21.33
CA ILE A 294 -0.64 20.33 -22.34
C ILE A 294 0.69 21.08 -22.25
N SER A 295 1.80 20.34 -22.23
CA SER A 295 3.13 20.96 -22.25
C SER A 295 3.43 21.55 -23.63
N ILE A 296 4.19 22.65 -23.65
CA ILE A 296 4.57 23.35 -24.91
C ILE A 296 5.33 22.41 -25.86
N GLN A 297 6.19 21.53 -25.33
CA GLN A 297 6.93 20.55 -26.13
C GLN A 297 6.02 19.47 -26.71
N HIS A 298 5.01 19.04 -25.97
CA HIS A 298 4.04 18.07 -26.48
C HIS A 298 3.15 18.70 -27.56
N LEU A 299 2.72 19.95 -27.37
CA LEU A 299 1.98 20.71 -28.38
C LEU A 299 2.82 20.90 -29.65
N ARG A 300 4.10 21.28 -29.52
CA ARG A 300 5.02 21.40 -30.66
C ARG A 300 5.17 20.08 -31.42
N ARG A 301 5.28 18.96 -30.69
CA ARG A 301 5.38 17.62 -31.30
C ARG A 301 4.12 17.25 -32.08
N ILE A 302 2.92 17.51 -31.52
CA ILE A 302 1.64 17.27 -32.21
C ILE A 302 1.55 18.09 -33.51
N LEU A 303 1.96 19.36 -33.47
CA LEU A 303 1.94 20.22 -34.65
C LEU A 303 2.97 19.80 -35.69
N GLY A 304 4.18 19.41 -35.25
CA GLY A 304 5.25 18.92 -36.12
C GLY A 304 4.92 17.59 -36.81
N GLU A 305 4.27 16.66 -36.10
CA GLU A 305 3.73 15.41 -36.67
C GLU A 305 2.72 15.68 -37.81
N ALA A 306 2.09 16.85 -37.83
CA ALA A 306 1.11 17.28 -38.83
C ALA A 306 1.65 18.34 -39.82
N GLY A 307 2.95 18.65 -39.78
CA GLY A 307 3.58 19.63 -40.68
C GLY A 307 3.25 21.10 -40.39
N LEU A 308 2.59 21.42 -39.28
CA LEU A 308 2.23 22.80 -38.92
C LEU A 308 3.33 23.45 -38.07
N GLN A 309 3.86 24.59 -38.51
CA GLN A 309 4.83 25.38 -37.74
C GLN A 309 4.20 26.64 -37.17
N VAL A 310 4.26 26.77 -35.85
CA VAL A 310 3.74 27.92 -35.11
C VAL A 310 4.91 28.70 -34.51
N GLY A 311 5.33 29.76 -35.23
CA GLY A 311 6.22 30.82 -34.75
C GLY A 311 7.74 30.53 -34.77
N ARG A 312 8.39 30.77 -35.91
CA ARG A 312 9.51 31.73 -36.14
C ARG A 312 9.95 31.59 -37.60
N LYS A 313 9.74 32.61 -38.43
CA LYS A 313 10.52 32.79 -39.67
C LYS A 313 11.96 33.14 -39.24
N PRO A 314 13.01 32.50 -39.77
CA PRO A 314 14.38 32.92 -39.47
C PRO A 314 14.57 34.37 -39.94
N LEU A 315 15.28 35.17 -39.13
CA LEU A 315 15.68 36.55 -39.47
C LEU A 315 16.47 36.53 -40.79
N PRO A 316 16.27 37.49 -41.72
CA PRO A 316 17.12 37.59 -42.89
C PRO A 316 18.57 37.86 -42.46
N ALA A 317 19.51 37.15 -43.08
CA ALA A 317 20.94 37.34 -42.86
C ALA A 317 21.32 38.80 -43.11
N LYS A 318 22.03 39.42 -42.16
CA LYS A 318 22.66 40.72 -42.39
C LYS A 318 23.78 40.51 -43.40
N HIS A 319 23.72 41.28 -44.49
CA HIS A 319 24.81 41.43 -45.47
C HIS A 319 26.07 41.98 -44.80
#